data_AF-A0A934E1J5-F1
#
_entry.id   AF-A0A934E1J5-F1
#
_cell.length_a   1.000
_cell.length_b   1.000
_cell.length_c   1.000
_cell.angle_alpha   90.00
_cell.angle_beta   90.00
_cell.angle_gamma   90.00
#
_symmetry.space_group_name_H-M   'P 1'
#
loop_
_entity.id
_entity.type
_entity.pdbx_description
1 polymer ?
#
loop_
_entity_poly.entity_id
_entity_poly.type
_entity_poly.pdbx_seq_one_letter_code
_entity_poly.pdbx_strand_id
1 'polypeptide(L)'
;PTGLVWQRKVAARKYGWADAKEACRVMSLDAYAYGWKLPTKKQLETLVDHEIRFTTIDALAFPETPRESYWSSTIVVDMMGFEEAWAVDFVTGTSKTERTSTALAIRCVHEP
;
A
#
# COMPACT_ATOMS: atom_id res chain seq x y z
N PRO A 1 -7.49 11.67 -14.04
CA PRO A 1 -7.84 10.58 -13.09
C PRO A 1 -7.22 9.26 -13.55
N THR A 2 -6.51 8.53 -12.66
CA THR A 2 -5.77 7.29 -13.01
C THR A 2 -6.69 6.09 -13.29
N GLY A 3 -8.01 6.23 -13.14
CA GLY A 3 -8.99 5.14 -13.34
C GLY A 3 -8.98 4.08 -12.23
N LEU A 4 -8.16 4.27 -11.19
CA LEU A 4 -8.00 3.32 -10.10
C LEU A 4 -9.06 3.51 -9.02
N VAL A 5 -9.60 2.41 -8.52
CA VAL A 5 -10.44 2.37 -7.33
C VAL A 5 -9.60 1.92 -6.15
N TRP A 6 -9.68 2.64 -5.04
CA TRP A 6 -8.86 2.36 -3.86
C TRP A 6 -9.73 1.92 -2.69
N GLN A 7 -9.21 0.96 -1.91
CA GLN A 7 -9.73 0.69 -0.58
C GLN A 7 -9.66 2.00 0.23
N ARG A 8 -10.79 2.49 0.73
CA ARG A 8 -10.83 3.76 1.48
C ARG A 8 -10.40 3.61 2.93
N LYS A 9 -11.02 2.66 3.64
CA LYS A 9 -10.70 2.33 5.03
C LYS A 9 -9.79 1.11 5.10
N VAL A 10 -8.68 1.24 5.83
CA VAL A 10 -7.69 0.19 6.01
C VAL A 10 -7.86 -0.46 7.38
N ALA A 11 -7.61 -1.77 7.46
CA ALA A 11 -7.62 -2.49 8.73
C ALA A 11 -6.32 -2.25 9.50
N ALA A 12 -6.37 -2.31 10.84
CA ALA A 12 -5.17 -2.20 11.69
C ALA A 12 -4.22 -3.40 11.58
N ARG A 13 -4.64 -4.49 10.90
CA ARG A 13 -3.84 -5.69 10.72
C ARG A 13 -2.70 -5.44 9.73
N LYS A 14 -1.51 -5.91 10.11
CA LYS A 14 -0.29 -5.88 9.30
C LYS A 14 0.03 -7.26 8.76
N TYR A 15 0.75 -7.32 7.64
CA TYR A 15 1.02 -8.54 6.89
C TYR A 15 2.48 -8.61 6.47
N GLY A 16 3.04 -9.82 6.40
CA GLY A 16 4.21 -10.08 5.58
C GLY A 16 3.87 -9.88 4.10
N TRP A 17 4.86 -9.66 3.25
CA TRP A 17 4.63 -9.24 1.87
C TRP A 17 3.85 -10.25 1.02
N ALA A 18 4.11 -11.56 1.18
CA ALA A 18 3.36 -12.60 0.48
C ALA A 18 1.89 -12.62 0.91
N ASP A 19 1.64 -12.57 2.22
CA ASP A 19 0.29 -12.52 2.79
C ASP A 19 -0.44 -11.22 2.44
N ALA A 20 0.28 -10.11 2.29
CA ALA A 20 -0.27 -8.83 1.86
C ALA A 20 -0.88 -8.92 0.46
N LYS A 21 -0.19 -9.58 -0.47
CA LYS A 21 -0.71 -9.83 -1.82
C LYS A 21 -1.97 -10.68 -1.77
N GLU A 22 -1.96 -11.74 -0.98
CA GLU A 22 -3.11 -12.64 -0.83
C GLU A 22 -4.30 -11.95 -0.17
N ALA A 23 -4.05 -11.16 0.89
CA ALA A 23 -5.07 -10.40 1.59
C ALA A 23 -5.80 -9.42 0.66
N CYS A 24 -5.09 -8.77 -0.27
CA CYS A 24 -5.74 -7.99 -1.32
C CYS A 24 -6.48 -8.88 -2.32
N ARG A 25 -5.88 -9.99 -2.79
CA ARG A 25 -6.49 -10.86 -3.80
C ARG A 25 -7.85 -11.41 -3.39
N VAL A 26 -8.04 -11.76 -2.12
CA VAL A 26 -9.28 -12.32 -1.57
C VAL A 26 -10.22 -11.26 -0.99
N MET A 27 -9.87 -9.99 -1.10
CA MET A 27 -10.70 -8.90 -0.60
C MET A 27 -12.01 -8.84 -1.39
N SER A 28 -13.10 -8.65 -0.65
CA SER A 28 -14.42 -8.32 -1.17
C SER A 28 -14.88 -7.07 -0.41
N LEU A 29 -15.03 -5.95 -1.13
CA LEU A 29 -15.31 -4.65 -0.55
C LEU A 29 -16.23 -3.83 -1.46
N ASP A 30 -17.26 -3.24 -0.86
CA ASP A 30 -18.27 -2.41 -1.53
C ASP A 30 -18.86 -3.14 -2.76
N ALA A 31 -18.72 -2.56 -3.95
CA ALA A 31 -19.26 -3.09 -5.20
C ALA A 31 -18.37 -4.17 -5.87
N TYR A 32 -17.18 -4.45 -5.31
CA TYR A 32 -16.18 -5.31 -5.94
C TYR A 32 -15.91 -6.55 -5.10
N ALA A 33 -16.44 -7.69 -5.55
CA ALA A 33 -16.29 -8.98 -4.87
C ALA A 33 -14.91 -9.64 -5.07
N TYR A 34 -14.16 -9.21 -6.09
CA TYR A 34 -12.82 -9.70 -6.44
C TYR A 34 -12.08 -8.63 -7.26
N GLY A 35 -10.85 -8.92 -7.68
CA GLY A 35 -10.07 -8.04 -8.58
C GLY A 35 -9.17 -7.04 -7.86
N TRP A 36 -9.26 -6.98 -6.53
CA TRP A 36 -8.36 -6.23 -5.68
C TRP A 36 -6.94 -6.79 -5.74
N LYS A 37 -5.96 -5.90 -5.78
CA LYS A 37 -4.52 -6.22 -5.87
C LYS A 37 -3.75 -5.37 -4.87
N LEU A 38 -2.59 -5.87 -4.48
CA LEU A 38 -1.59 -5.05 -3.79
C LEU A 38 -1.00 -4.05 -4.82
N PRO A 39 -1.06 -2.74 -4.56
CA PRO A 39 -0.67 -1.72 -5.52
C PRO A 39 0.84 -1.76 -5.79
N THR A 40 1.25 -1.34 -6.97
CA THR A 40 2.67 -1.12 -7.27
C THR A 40 3.21 0.08 -6.48
N LYS A 41 4.53 0.18 -6.34
CA LYS A 41 5.19 1.34 -5.70
C LYS A 41 4.72 2.65 -6.33
N LYS A 42 4.75 2.71 -7.66
CA LYS A 42 4.34 3.91 -8.42
C LYS A 42 2.89 4.30 -8.15
N GLN A 43 1.97 3.33 -8.03
CA GLN A 43 0.58 3.60 -7.69
C GLN A 43 0.44 4.19 -6.28
N LEU A 44 1.12 3.62 -5.28
CA LEU A 44 1.09 4.18 -3.92
C LEU A 44 1.71 5.57 -3.83
N GLU A 45 2.80 5.82 -4.56
CA GLU A 45 3.44 7.15 -4.62
C GLU A 45 2.48 8.22 -5.16
N THR A 46 1.50 7.87 -6.01
CA THR A 46 0.47 8.82 -6.46
C THR A 46 -0.49 9.28 -5.35
N LEU A 47 -0.53 8.57 -4.22
CA LEU A 47 -1.32 8.96 -3.05
C LEU A 47 -0.54 9.89 -2.11
N VAL A 48 0.76 10.06 -2.33
CA VAL A 48 1.60 10.93 -1.50
C VAL A 48 1.33 12.38 -1.87
N ASP A 49 0.85 13.14 -0.89
CA ASP A 49 0.68 14.58 -0.98
C ASP A 49 1.68 15.27 -0.04
N HIS A 50 2.67 15.96 -0.62
CA HIS A 50 3.72 16.66 0.11
C HIS A 50 3.30 18.05 0.61
N GLU A 51 2.15 18.57 0.18
CA GLU A 51 1.64 19.87 0.63
C GLU A 51 0.91 19.76 1.98
N ILE A 52 0.45 18.55 2.33
CA ILE A 52 -0.24 18.29 3.59
C ILE A 52 0.79 18.11 4.73
N ARG A 53 0.71 19.01 5.72
CA ARG A 53 1.50 18.85 6.95
C ARG A 53 0.98 17.64 7.74
N PHE A 54 1.91 16.84 8.26
CA PHE A 54 1.69 15.69 9.15
C PHE A 54 1.22 14.38 8.48
N THR A 55 0.18 14.39 7.65
CA THR A 55 -0.27 13.18 6.91
C THR A 55 -0.02 13.39 5.44
N THR A 56 0.94 12.70 4.84
CA THR A 56 1.25 12.91 3.42
C THR A 56 0.24 12.21 2.50
N ILE A 57 -1.04 12.18 2.88
CA ILE A 57 -2.14 11.57 2.16
C ILE A 57 -3.42 12.36 2.46
N ASP A 58 -4.26 12.55 1.45
CA ASP A 58 -5.53 13.26 1.58
C ASP A 58 -6.49 12.52 2.55
N ALA A 59 -6.70 13.10 3.72
CA ALA A 59 -7.56 12.54 4.76
C ALA A 59 -9.06 12.56 4.41
N LEU A 60 -9.50 13.41 3.46
CA LEU A 60 -10.89 13.41 2.99
C LEU A 60 -11.15 12.21 2.07
N ALA A 61 -10.20 11.92 1.17
CA ALA A 61 -10.27 10.74 0.31
C ALA A 61 -10.04 9.44 1.11
N PHE A 62 -9.05 9.44 2.00
CA PHE A 62 -8.56 8.29 2.75
C PHE A 62 -8.66 8.53 4.27
N PRO A 63 -9.89 8.54 4.81
CA PRO A 63 -10.10 8.80 6.23
C PRO A 63 -9.46 7.73 7.10
N GLU A 64 -9.03 8.14 8.29
CA GLU A 64 -8.52 7.24 9.34
C GLU A 64 -7.29 6.42 8.91
N THR A 65 -6.52 6.88 7.91
CA THR A 65 -5.30 6.19 7.45
C THR A 65 -4.20 6.28 8.51
N PRO A 66 -3.73 5.14 9.07
CA PRO A 66 -2.57 5.13 9.95
C PRO A 66 -1.32 5.71 9.28
N ARG A 67 -0.56 6.50 10.04
CA ARG A 67 0.72 7.07 9.61
C ARG A 67 1.81 6.01 9.75
N GLU A 68 1.92 5.16 8.73
CA GLU A 68 2.85 4.03 8.72
C GLU A 68 3.33 3.74 7.29
N SER A 69 4.19 2.74 7.14
CA SER A 69 4.61 2.24 5.84
C SER A 69 3.62 1.20 5.29
N TYR A 70 3.33 1.30 4.00
CA TYR A 70 2.39 0.44 3.28
C TYR A 70 3.11 -0.37 2.23
N TRP A 71 2.85 -1.68 2.22
CA TRP A 71 3.42 -2.58 1.23
C TRP A 71 2.99 -2.21 -0.20
N SER A 72 3.94 -2.27 -1.13
CA SER A 72 3.68 -2.35 -2.56
C SER A 72 3.96 -3.76 -3.08
N SER A 73 3.43 -4.10 -4.26
CA SER A 73 3.73 -5.34 -4.98
C SER A 73 5.07 -5.31 -5.73
N THR A 74 5.83 -4.21 -5.64
CA THR A 74 7.12 -4.07 -6.32
C THR A 74 8.23 -4.70 -5.50
N ILE A 75 8.85 -5.76 -6.03
CA ILE A 75 9.98 -6.48 -5.40
C ILE A 75 11.32 -5.92 -5.87
N VAL A 76 12.37 -6.11 -5.08
CA VAL A 76 13.76 -5.81 -5.43
C VAL A 76 14.67 -6.87 -4.80
N VAL A 77 15.81 -7.13 -5.42
CA VAL A 77 16.84 -8.01 -4.87
C VAL A 77 17.99 -7.14 -4.39
N ASP A 78 18.39 -7.30 -3.13
CA ASP A 78 19.50 -6.54 -2.55
C ASP A 78 20.87 -7.01 -3.08
N MET A 79 21.95 -6.32 -2.68
CA MET A 79 23.31 -6.68 -3.09
C MET A 79 23.78 -8.05 -2.59
N MET A 80 23.10 -8.63 -1.60
CA MET A 80 23.40 -9.95 -1.04
C MET A 80 22.53 -11.06 -1.66
N GLY A 81 21.62 -10.72 -2.57
CA GLY A 81 20.73 -11.66 -3.24
C GLY A 81 19.43 -11.96 -2.49
N PHE A 82 19.11 -11.21 -1.42
CA PHE A 82 17.84 -11.38 -0.70
C PHE A 82 16.72 -10.58 -1.36
N GLU A 83 15.53 -11.19 -1.41
CA GLU A 83 14.32 -10.51 -1.88
C GLU A 83 13.76 -9.57 -0.80
N GLU A 84 13.64 -8.29 -1.16
CA GLU A 84 12.96 -7.24 -0.43
C GLU A 84 11.78 -6.71 -1.25
N ALA A 85 10.87 -5.98 -0.61
CA ALA A 85 9.81 -5.29 -1.31
C ALA A 85 9.81 -3.80 -0.99
N TRP A 86 9.32 -3.01 -1.93
CA TRP A 86 9.12 -1.58 -1.72
C TRP A 86 7.89 -1.32 -0.85
N ALA A 87 8.02 -0.38 0.07
CA ALA A 87 6.95 0.21 0.84
C ALA A 87 6.97 1.73 0.70
N VAL A 88 5.78 2.35 0.78
CA VAL A 88 5.63 3.82 0.80
C VAL A 88 5.23 4.24 2.21
N ASP A 89 5.96 5.19 2.77
CA ASP A 89 5.75 5.69 4.12
C ASP A 89 4.90 6.96 4.11
N PHE A 90 3.71 6.91 4.72
CA PHE A 90 2.82 8.09 4.80
C PHE A 90 3.08 8.99 6.02
N VAL A 91 4.10 8.69 6.83
CA VAL A 91 4.63 9.61 7.85
C VAL A 91 5.51 10.65 7.16
N THR A 92 6.40 10.21 6.27
CA THR A 92 7.44 11.04 5.63
C THR A 92 7.17 11.34 4.15
N GLY A 93 6.27 10.59 3.51
CA GLY A 93 6.04 10.64 2.06
C GLY A 93 7.15 9.99 1.23
N THR A 94 7.97 9.13 1.82
CA THR A 94 9.13 8.52 1.14
C THR A 94 8.95 7.02 0.91
N SER A 95 9.59 6.51 -0.14
CA SER A 95 9.63 5.07 -0.42
C SER A 95 10.89 4.43 0.17
N LYS A 96 10.76 3.22 0.71
CA LYS A 96 11.88 2.42 1.24
C LYS A 96 11.73 0.94 0.86
N THR A 97 12.82 0.18 0.94
CA THR A 97 12.79 -1.27 0.80
C THR A 97 12.76 -1.91 2.19
N GLU A 98 12.07 -3.03 2.30
CA GLU A 98 11.91 -3.75 3.57
C GLU A 98 11.92 -5.25 3.30
N ARG A 99 12.41 -6.02 4.29
CA ARG A 99 12.38 -7.48 4.24
C ARG A 99 10.96 -7.99 4.06
N THR A 100 10.75 -8.96 3.19
CA THR A 100 9.42 -9.51 2.88
C THR A 100 8.71 -10.15 4.08
N SER A 101 9.46 -10.48 5.14
CA SER A 101 8.92 -10.97 6.41
C SER A 101 8.42 -9.87 7.37
N THR A 102 8.75 -8.59 7.12
CA THR A 102 8.31 -7.47 7.96
C THR A 102 6.79 -7.31 7.88
N ALA A 103 6.14 -7.12 9.03
CA ALA A 103 4.71 -6.88 9.09
C ALA A 103 4.39 -5.38 8.86
N LEU A 104 3.90 -5.03 7.66
CA LEU A 104 3.49 -3.66 7.32
C LEU A 104 2.00 -3.58 6.97
N ALA A 105 1.47 -2.36 6.94
CA ALA A 105 0.11 -2.08 6.54
C ALA A 105 -0.10 -2.33 5.04
N ILE A 106 -1.37 -2.50 4.63
CA ILE A 106 -1.75 -2.64 3.22
C ILE A 106 -2.89 -1.70 2.88
N ARG A 107 -2.94 -1.26 1.63
CA ARG A 107 -4.10 -0.63 1.00
C ARG A 107 -4.25 -1.24 -0.36
N CYS A 108 -5.39 -1.88 -0.62
CA CYS A 108 -5.61 -2.55 -1.89
C CYS A 108 -6.15 -1.60 -2.95
N VAL A 109 -5.84 -1.89 -4.21
CA VAL A 109 -6.30 -1.16 -5.40
C VAL A 109 -7.05 -2.11 -6.32
N HIS A 110 -8.06 -1.60 -7.01
CA HIS A 110 -8.83 -2.29 -8.03
C HIS A 110 -8.75 -1.51 -9.35
N GLU A 111 -8.52 -2.22 -10.44
CA GLU A 111 -8.52 -1.71 -11.81
C GLU A 111 -9.83 -2.19 -12.46
N PRO A 112 -10.77 -1.27 -12.77
CA PRO A 112 -12.04 -1.61 -13.43
C PRO A 112 -11.88 -2.29 -14.80
#